data_AF-A0A059EXN2-F1
#
_entry.id   AF-A0A059EXN2-F1
#
_cell.length_a   1.000
_cell.length_b   1.000
_cell.length_c   1.000
_cell.angle_alpha   90.00
_cell.angle_beta   90.00
_cell.angle_gamma   90.00
#
_symmetry.space_group_name_H-M   'P 1'
#
loop_
_entity.id
_entity.type
_entity.pdbx_description
1 polymer ?
#
loop_
_entity_poly.entity_id
_entity_poly.type
_entity_poly.pdbx_seq_one_letter_code
_entity_poly.pdbx_strand_id
1 'polypeptide(L)'
;MKFKKPELTYDIAKFDQSFYNQDTFNEHLNFHHNTYVSKLNSAIEPLGLTNSLTSLLQESIFDSKINNETKTMIRNHGGGHYNHSLFWYSFSPEKTEVPPELQSKIIDDFGSFEAFMEEFKKKSMAIFGSGWTFLVCKNNKLSIVNTANQDSPISDGYSCLMCIDIWEHAYYLVYKHDRKKFIDEWCKYINWKNVSYFYKTYGKKNEAVEIEDDGSIRIPEI
;
A
#
# COMPACT_ATOMS: atom_id res chain seq x y z
N MET A 1 -0.53 16.32 -16.37
CA MET A 1 -0.40 15.44 -15.19
C MET A 1 -0.01 14.07 -15.69
N LYS A 2 1.02 13.44 -15.10
CA LYS A 2 1.46 12.11 -15.49
C LYS A 2 2.05 11.41 -14.28
N PHE A 3 1.39 10.35 -13.83
CA PHE A 3 1.83 9.56 -12.69
C PHE A 3 3.17 8.90 -12.99
N LYS A 4 4.01 8.75 -11.96
CA LYS A 4 5.29 8.04 -11.98
C LYS A 4 5.37 7.10 -10.79
N LYS A 5 6.21 6.07 -10.88
CA LYS A 5 6.58 5.28 -9.69
C LYS A 5 7.51 6.13 -8.80
N PRO A 6 7.45 5.98 -7.46
CA PRO A 6 8.33 6.70 -6.56
C PRO A 6 9.78 6.31 -6.77
N GLU A 7 10.66 7.27 -6.51
CA GLU A 7 12.04 6.96 -6.15
C GLU A 7 12.07 6.46 -4.70
N LEU A 8 12.72 5.31 -4.47
CA LEU A 8 12.83 4.77 -3.12
C LEU A 8 13.76 5.64 -2.29
N THR A 9 13.32 6.06 -1.12
CA THR A 9 14.09 6.95 -0.23
C THR A 9 15.10 6.22 0.65
N TYR A 10 15.22 4.90 0.50
CA TYR A 10 16.13 4.05 1.27
C TYR A 10 16.99 3.20 0.34
N ASP A 11 18.18 2.86 0.84
CA ASP A 11 19.13 2.00 0.13
C ASP A 11 18.68 0.55 0.20
N ILE A 12 18.25 0.00 -0.94
CA ILE A 12 17.80 -1.39 -1.07
C ILE A 12 18.90 -2.40 -0.70
N ALA A 13 20.17 -2.04 -0.82
CA ALA A 13 21.30 -2.92 -0.50
C ALA A 13 21.43 -3.16 1.02
N LYS A 14 20.78 -2.33 1.86
CA LYS A 14 20.76 -2.52 3.31
C LYS A 14 19.76 -3.59 3.77
N PHE A 15 18.88 -4.09 2.90
CA PHE A 15 18.02 -5.22 3.24
C PHE A 15 18.81 -6.52 3.26
N ASP A 16 18.44 -7.40 4.19
CA ASP A 16 18.87 -8.79 4.13
C ASP A 16 18.35 -9.39 2.81
N GLN A 17 19.25 -9.91 1.98
CA GLN A 17 18.89 -10.47 0.69
C GLN A 17 18.07 -11.76 0.81
N SER A 18 18.04 -12.37 2.00
CA SER A 18 17.11 -13.46 2.34
C SER A 18 15.70 -12.99 2.72
N PHE A 19 15.52 -11.67 2.94
CA PHE A 19 14.22 -11.02 3.04
C PHE A 19 13.71 -10.60 1.66
N TYR A 20 14.44 -9.70 1.00
CA TYR A 20 13.99 -9.12 -0.26
C TYR A 20 15.20 -8.82 -1.15
N ASN A 21 15.44 -9.71 -2.11
CA ASN A 21 16.64 -9.62 -2.93
C ASN A 21 16.52 -8.57 -4.06
N GLN A 22 17.66 -8.23 -4.67
CA GLN A 22 17.74 -7.25 -5.75
C GLN A 22 16.81 -7.57 -6.93
N ASP A 23 16.72 -8.84 -7.34
CA ASP A 23 15.83 -9.25 -8.43
C ASP A 23 14.36 -9.00 -8.10
N THR A 24 13.95 -9.29 -6.87
CA THR A 24 12.57 -9.04 -6.40
C THR A 24 12.29 -7.53 -6.36
N PHE A 25 13.24 -6.69 -5.94
CA PHE A 25 13.08 -5.23 -6.03
C PHE A 25 12.94 -4.76 -7.47
N ASN A 26 13.79 -5.26 -8.37
CA ASN A 26 13.79 -4.87 -9.76
C ASN A 26 12.48 -5.27 -10.46
N GLU A 27 12.07 -6.53 -10.35
CA GLU A 27 10.80 -7.02 -10.90
C GLU A 27 9.62 -6.23 -10.33
N HIS A 28 9.55 -6.10 -9.00
CA HIS A 28 8.38 -5.53 -8.36
C HIS A 28 8.25 -4.01 -8.57
N LEU A 29 9.35 -3.23 -8.47
CA LEU A 29 9.31 -1.78 -8.68
C LEU A 29 9.41 -1.38 -10.17
N ASN A 30 10.39 -1.90 -10.90
CA ASN A 30 10.70 -1.40 -12.25
C ASN A 30 9.84 -2.03 -13.33
N PHE A 31 9.24 -3.20 -13.09
CA PHE A 31 8.33 -3.85 -14.04
C PHE A 31 6.86 -3.82 -13.57
N HIS A 32 6.53 -4.43 -12.43
CA HIS A 32 5.15 -4.51 -11.95
C HIS A 32 4.56 -3.13 -11.63
N HIS A 33 5.18 -2.36 -10.73
CA HIS A 33 4.71 -1.02 -10.38
C HIS A 33 4.71 -0.08 -11.60
N ASN A 34 5.77 -0.09 -12.41
CA ASN A 34 5.84 0.72 -13.62
C ASN A 34 4.74 0.38 -14.65
N THR A 35 4.32 -0.88 -14.73
CA THR A 35 3.21 -1.30 -15.62
C THR A 35 1.89 -0.70 -15.16
N TYR A 36 1.61 -0.70 -13.84
CA TYR A 36 0.41 -0.06 -13.30
C TYR A 36 0.40 1.44 -13.64
N VAL A 37 1.50 2.14 -13.38
CA VAL A 37 1.64 3.57 -13.70
C VAL A 37 1.44 3.84 -15.20
N SER A 38 2.10 3.06 -16.07
CA SER A 38 2.03 3.23 -17.52
C SER A 38 0.61 3.02 -18.04
N LYS A 39 -0.06 1.96 -17.59
CA LYS A 39 -1.43 1.63 -18.02
C LYS A 39 -2.47 2.59 -17.46
N LEU A 40 -2.30 3.09 -16.23
CA LEU A 40 -3.13 4.15 -15.68
C LEU A 40 -3.03 5.41 -16.54
N ASN A 41 -1.81 5.89 -16.83
CA ASN A 41 -1.59 7.07 -17.66
C ASN A 41 -2.23 6.90 -19.04
N SER A 42 -2.05 5.75 -19.71
CA SER A 42 -2.68 5.47 -21.01
C SER A 42 -4.21 5.49 -20.98
N ALA A 43 -4.82 5.15 -19.84
CA ALA A 43 -6.28 5.15 -19.69
C ALA A 43 -6.85 6.56 -19.47
N ILE A 44 -6.11 7.44 -18.80
CA ILE A 44 -6.59 8.78 -18.40
C ILE A 44 -6.17 9.90 -19.36
N GLU A 45 -5.02 9.77 -20.03
CA GLU A 45 -4.48 10.79 -20.96
C GLU A 45 -5.48 11.13 -22.09
N PRO A 46 -6.12 10.17 -22.78
CA PRO A 46 -7.08 10.48 -23.85
C PRO A 46 -8.34 11.21 -23.39
N LEU A 47 -8.69 11.08 -22.11
CA LEU A 47 -9.86 11.73 -21.49
C LEU A 47 -9.51 13.10 -20.90
N GLY A 48 -8.23 13.47 -20.87
CA GLY A 48 -7.76 14.72 -20.27
C GLY A 48 -8.01 14.82 -18.77
N LEU A 49 -8.10 13.69 -18.05
CA LEU A 49 -8.32 13.70 -16.60
C LEU A 49 -7.03 14.17 -15.90
N THR A 50 -7.20 15.11 -14.95
CA THR A 50 -6.09 15.68 -14.17
C THR A 50 -6.38 15.65 -12.67
N ASN A 51 -7.27 14.76 -12.23
CA ASN A 51 -7.59 14.54 -10.83
C ASN A 51 -6.44 13.80 -10.13
N SER A 52 -6.33 13.97 -8.81
CA SER A 52 -5.38 13.18 -8.01
C SER A 52 -5.69 11.68 -8.11
N LEU A 53 -4.70 10.84 -7.79
CA LEU A 53 -4.89 9.38 -7.78
C LEU A 53 -6.05 8.97 -6.86
N THR A 54 -6.15 9.56 -5.68
CA THR A 54 -7.24 9.31 -4.72
C THR A 54 -8.60 9.65 -5.30
N SER A 55 -8.76 10.85 -5.87
CA SER A 55 -10.03 11.24 -6.52
C SER A 55 -10.36 10.33 -7.69
N LEU A 56 -9.39 9.92 -8.51
CA LEU A 56 -9.63 8.94 -9.57
C LEU A 56 -10.15 7.61 -8.98
N LEU A 57 -9.59 7.13 -7.88
CA LEU A 57 -9.98 5.86 -7.26
C LEU A 57 -11.32 5.90 -6.52
N GLN A 58 -11.73 7.05 -6.02
CA GLN A 58 -12.99 7.22 -5.28
C GLN A 58 -14.15 7.66 -6.18
N GLU A 59 -13.88 8.53 -7.16
CA GLU A 59 -14.93 9.27 -7.86
C GLU A 59 -15.18 8.74 -9.27
N SER A 60 -14.17 8.18 -9.94
CA SER A 60 -14.30 7.78 -11.35
C SER A 60 -15.42 6.78 -11.60
N ILE A 61 -15.75 5.92 -10.63
CA ILE A 61 -16.83 4.95 -10.72
C ILE A 61 -18.21 5.61 -10.91
N PHE A 62 -18.40 6.81 -10.35
CA PHE A 62 -19.63 7.59 -10.41
C PHE A 62 -19.69 8.52 -11.62
N ASP A 63 -18.57 8.78 -12.29
CA ASP A 63 -18.55 9.65 -13.47
C ASP A 63 -19.18 8.94 -14.68
N SER A 64 -20.33 9.45 -15.13
CA SER A 64 -21.03 8.96 -16.32
C SER A 64 -20.28 9.21 -17.64
N LYS A 65 -19.31 10.13 -17.64
CA LYS A 65 -18.48 10.45 -18.82
C LYS A 65 -17.36 9.44 -19.03
N ILE A 66 -16.98 8.70 -17.99
CA ILE A 66 -15.97 7.65 -18.05
C ILE A 66 -16.67 6.33 -18.39
N ASN A 67 -16.24 5.66 -19.46
CA ASN A 67 -16.80 4.36 -19.82
C ASN A 67 -16.38 3.26 -18.82
N ASN A 68 -17.07 2.12 -18.84
CA ASN A 68 -16.80 1.03 -17.89
C ASN A 68 -15.40 0.44 -18.02
N GLU A 69 -14.84 0.37 -19.22
CA GLU A 69 -13.49 -0.13 -19.45
C GLU A 69 -12.45 0.76 -18.76
N THR A 70 -12.52 2.07 -18.96
CA THR A 70 -11.64 3.02 -18.29
C THR A 70 -11.82 3.02 -16.78
N LYS A 71 -13.05 2.85 -16.27
CA LYS A 71 -13.30 2.66 -14.82
C LYS A 71 -12.57 1.44 -14.28
N THR A 72 -12.63 0.30 -14.99
CA THR A 72 -11.88 -0.90 -14.63
C THR A 72 -10.37 -0.68 -14.69
N MET A 73 -9.88 0.05 -15.70
CA MET A 73 -8.45 0.38 -15.82
C MET A 73 -7.99 1.29 -14.67
N ILE A 74 -8.76 2.30 -14.28
CA ILE A 74 -8.46 3.16 -13.13
C ILE A 74 -8.45 2.34 -11.84
N ARG A 75 -9.46 1.48 -11.62
CA ARG A 75 -9.50 0.60 -10.45
C ARG A 75 -8.28 -0.32 -10.37
N ASN A 76 -7.96 -1.03 -11.45
CA ASN A 76 -6.89 -2.03 -11.44
C ASN A 76 -5.49 -1.39 -11.45
N HIS A 77 -5.26 -0.41 -12.31
CA HIS A 77 -3.94 0.19 -12.48
C HIS A 77 -3.70 1.39 -11.56
N GLY A 78 -4.74 2.16 -11.26
CA GLY A 78 -4.67 3.17 -10.20
C GLY A 78 -4.56 2.54 -8.82
N GLY A 79 -5.34 1.49 -8.54
CA GLY A 79 -5.23 0.74 -7.29
C GLY A 79 -3.86 0.08 -7.17
N GLY A 80 -3.34 -0.49 -8.26
CA GLY A 80 -1.98 -1.03 -8.32
C GLY A 80 -0.93 0.03 -8.02
N HIS A 81 -1.01 1.21 -8.64
CA HIS A 81 -0.09 2.31 -8.35
C HIS A 81 -0.17 2.75 -6.87
N TYR A 82 -1.37 2.98 -6.35
CA TYR A 82 -1.58 3.38 -4.96
C TYR A 82 -1.01 2.35 -3.98
N ASN A 83 -1.37 1.08 -4.15
CA ASN A 83 -0.99 0.00 -3.26
C ASN A 83 0.53 -0.18 -3.22
N HIS A 84 1.20 -0.13 -4.38
CA HIS A 84 2.66 -0.26 -4.43
C HIS A 84 3.36 0.97 -3.88
N SER A 85 2.90 2.18 -4.18
CA SER A 85 3.43 3.39 -3.55
C SER A 85 3.34 3.31 -2.03
N LEU A 86 2.22 2.85 -1.46
CA LEU A 86 2.13 2.63 -0.01
C LEU A 86 3.03 1.47 0.47
N PHE A 87 3.15 0.39 -0.29
CA PHE A 87 3.94 -0.79 0.05
C PHE A 87 5.41 -0.42 0.29
N TRP A 88 6.02 0.35 -0.60
CA TRP A 88 7.40 0.79 -0.44
C TRP A 88 7.61 1.62 0.82
N TYR A 89 6.62 2.40 1.25
CA TYR A 89 6.70 3.16 2.50
C TYR A 89 6.34 2.34 3.74
N SER A 90 5.81 1.13 3.59
CA SER A 90 5.35 0.27 4.69
C SER A 90 6.48 -0.51 5.36
N PHE A 91 7.66 -0.63 4.73
CA PHE A 91 8.81 -1.33 5.29
C PHE A 91 10.12 -0.53 5.09
N SER A 92 11.15 -0.87 5.88
CA SER A 92 12.42 -0.14 5.94
C SER A 92 13.56 -1.10 6.29
N PRO A 93 14.78 -0.92 5.77
CA PRO A 93 15.92 -1.75 6.16
C PRO A 93 16.39 -1.44 7.59
N GLU A 94 16.08 -0.24 8.09
CA GLU A 94 16.33 0.15 9.46
C GLU A 94 15.15 -0.24 10.34
N LYS A 95 15.43 -0.97 11.42
CA LYS A 95 14.42 -1.33 12.40
C LYS A 95 13.85 -0.06 13.04
N THR A 96 12.53 0.05 13.03
CA THR A 96 11.83 1.12 13.72
C THR A 96 11.03 0.53 14.89
N GLU A 97 10.93 1.28 15.99
CA GLU A 97 10.05 0.92 17.10
C GLU A 97 8.68 1.57 16.91
N VAL A 98 7.63 0.96 17.47
CA VAL A 98 6.27 1.50 17.41
C VAL A 98 6.18 2.77 18.26
N PRO A 99 5.86 3.94 17.68
CA PRO A 99 5.74 5.16 18.48
C PRO A 99 4.57 5.08 19.48
N PRO A 100 4.68 5.68 20.69
CA PRO A 100 3.71 5.47 21.78
C PRO A 100 2.24 5.75 21.43
N GLU A 101 1.97 6.79 20.65
CA GLU A 101 0.59 7.14 20.26
C GLU A 101 -0.04 6.07 19.36
N LEU A 102 0.71 5.57 18.38
CA LEU A 102 0.24 4.49 17.52
C LEU A 102 0.09 3.19 18.32
N GLN A 103 1.05 2.90 19.21
CA GLN A 103 1.00 1.72 20.07
C GLN A 103 -0.24 1.73 20.97
N SER A 104 -0.54 2.86 21.62
CA SER A 104 -1.76 3.02 22.41
C SER A 104 -2.99 2.77 21.56
N LYS A 105 -3.04 3.33 20.35
CA LYS A 105 -4.19 3.16 19.47
C LYS A 105 -4.39 1.70 19.03
N ILE A 106 -3.30 0.99 18.74
CA ILE A 106 -3.34 -0.43 18.42
C ILE A 106 -3.89 -1.23 19.62
N ILE A 107 -3.40 -0.95 20.83
CA ILE A 107 -3.88 -1.61 22.05
C ILE A 107 -5.38 -1.32 22.27
N ASP A 108 -5.82 -0.08 22.07
CA ASP A 108 -7.23 0.28 22.23
C ASP A 108 -8.15 -0.45 21.24
N ASP A 109 -7.69 -0.68 20.01
CA ASP A 109 -8.51 -1.27 18.95
C ASP A 109 -8.46 -2.79 18.85
N PHE A 110 -7.32 -3.38 19.22
CA PHE A 110 -7.04 -4.81 19.07
C PHE A 110 -6.79 -5.52 20.41
N GLY A 111 -6.75 -4.79 21.53
CA GLY A 111 -6.53 -5.30 22.89
C GLY A 111 -5.05 -5.44 23.27
N SER A 112 -4.19 -5.84 22.34
CA SER A 112 -2.73 -5.82 22.52
C SER A 112 -1.99 -5.71 21.19
N PHE A 113 -0.69 -5.41 21.23
CA PHE A 113 0.12 -5.37 20.02
C PHE A 113 0.33 -6.78 19.42
N GLU A 114 0.46 -7.79 20.27
CA GLU A 114 0.58 -9.19 19.89
C GLU A 114 -0.69 -9.66 19.18
N ALA A 115 -1.87 -9.38 19.74
CA ALA A 115 -3.15 -9.71 19.14
C ALA A 115 -3.32 -9.07 17.75
N PHE A 116 -2.91 -7.81 17.61
CA PHE A 116 -2.87 -7.11 16.33
C PHE A 116 -1.95 -7.80 15.31
N MET A 117 -0.71 -8.12 15.70
CA MET A 117 0.24 -8.78 14.80
C MET A 117 -0.21 -10.19 14.40
N GLU A 118 -0.80 -10.94 15.33
CA GLU A 118 -1.41 -12.24 15.05
C GLU A 118 -2.56 -12.13 14.06
N GLU A 119 -3.47 -11.17 14.25
CA GLU A 119 -4.58 -10.93 13.33
C GLU A 119 -4.08 -10.51 11.94
N PHE A 120 -3.09 -9.62 11.87
CA PHE A 120 -2.52 -9.14 10.61
C PHE A 120 -1.90 -10.29 9.80
N LYS A 121 -1.09 -11.12 10.45
CA LYS A 121 -0.48 -12.31 9.82
C LYS A 121 -1.53 -13.32 9.39
N LYS A 122 -2.52 -13.58 10.25
CA LYS A 122 -3.62 -14.51 9.95
C LYS A 122 -4.42 -14.05 8.73
N LYS A 123 -4.78 -12.76 8.66
CA LYS A 123 -5.50 -12.17 7.52
C LYS A 123 -4.66 -12.19 6.25
N SER A 124 -3.36 -11.88 6.33
CA SER A 124 -2.43 -11.97 5.20
C SER A 124 -2.34 -13.39 4.63
N MET A 125 -2.26 -14.40 5.50
CA MET A 125 -2.24 -15.80 5.07
C MET A 125 -3.56 -16.28 4.46
N ALA A 126 -4.69 -15.71 4.87
CA ALA A 126 -6.02 -16.15 4.44
C ALA A 126 -6.42 -15.68 3.03
N ILE A 127 -5.63 -14.82 2.38
CA ILE A 127 -5.90 -14.38 1.00
C ILE A 127 -5.73 -15.57 0.06
N PHE A 128 -6.82 -15.96 -0.62
CA PHE A 128 -6.75 -16.96 -1.69
C PHE A 128 -6.48 -16.25 -3.02
N GLY A 129 -5.43 -16.69 -3.73
CA GLY A 129 -4.95 -16.02 -4.94
C GLY A 129 -4.13 -14.77 -4.62
N SER A 130 -4.35 -13.72 -5.41
CA SER A 130 -3.63 -12.45 -5.36
C SER A 130 -4.39 -11.37 -4.60
N GLY A 131 -3.69 -10.58 -3.80
CA GLY A 131 -4.30 -9.51 -3.04
C GLY A 131 -3.37 -8.84 -2.06
N TRP A 132 -3.95 -8.06 -1.16
CA TRP A 132 -3.23 -7.22 -0.21
C TRP A 132 -3.87 -7.29 1.16
N THR A 133 -3.06 -7.13 2.20
CA THR A 133 -3.56 -6.89 3.56
C THR A 133 -3.12 -5.50 4.01
N PHE A 134 -4.07 -4.70 4.49
CA PHE A 134 -3.85 -3.33 4.93
C PHE A 134 -4.12 -3.20 6.42
N LEU A 135 -3.33 -2.36 7.10
CA LEU A 135 -3.81 -1.65 8.28
C LEU A 135 -4.42 -0.34 7.81
N VAL A 136 -5.70 -0.12 8.11
CA VAL A 136 -6.43 1.08 7.74
C VAL A 136 -6.96 1.81 8.96
N CYS A 137 -7.26 3.09 8.81
CA CYS A 137 -7.99 3.90 9.78
C CYS A 137 -9.23 4.50 9.11
N LYS A 138 -10.38 4.50 9.82
CA LYS A 138 -11.57 5.24 9.43
C LYS A 138 -12.28 5.72 10.69
N ASN A 139 -12.64 7.01 10.73
CA ASN A 139 -13.22 7.64 11.92
C ASN A 139 -12.40 7.37 13.20
N ASN A 140 -11.07 7.46 13.09
CA ASN A 140 -10.14 7.14 14.16
C ASN A 140 -10.30 5.72 14.74
N LYS A 141 -10.77 4.74 13.96
CA LYS A 141 -10.79 3.31 14.29
C LYS A 141 -9.86 2.56 13.33
N LEU A 142 -8.89 1.85 13.89
CA LEU A 142 -8.01 0.97 13.16
C LEU A 142 -8.72 -0.34 12.83
N SER A 143 -8.42 -0.89 11.66
CA SER A 143 -8.92 -2.18 11.21
C SER A 143 -7.95 -2.82 10.24
N ILE A 144 -7.98 -4.15 10.13
CA ILE A 144 -7.21 -4.89 9.14
C ILE A 144 -8.16 -5.34 8.03
N VAL A 145 -7.87 -4.96 6.80
CA VAL A 145 -8.72 -5.22 5.62
C VAL A 145 -7.91 -5.95 4.57
N ASN A 146 -8.50 -6.99 3.99
CA ASN A 146 -7.96 -7.67 2.82
C ASN A 146 -8.65 -7.16 1.57
N THR A 147 -7.91 -7.05 0.47
CA THR A 147 -8.47 -6.79 -0.85
C THR A 147 -7.98 -7.83 -1.85
N ALA A 148 -8.79 -8.09 -2.87
CA ALA A 148 -8.43 -8.97 -3.97
C ALA A 148 -7.75 -8.16 -5.08
N ASN A 149 -6.82 -8.80 -5.79
CA ASN A 149 -6.11 -8.21 -6.91
C ASN A 149 -5.47 -6.86 -6.55
N GLN A 150 -5.84 -5.78 -7.23
CA GLN A 150 -5.34 -4.43 -6.99
C GLN A 150 -6.42 -3.49 -6.41
N ASP A 151 -7.51 -4.05 -5.91
CA ASP A 151 -8.49 -3.26 -5.17
C ASP A 151 -7.80 -2.60 -3.97
N SER A 152 -8.23 -1.38 -3.64
CA SER A 152 -7.61 -0.59 -2.59
C SER A 152 -8.69 -0.01 -1.67
N PRO A 153 -8.55 -0.12 -0.34
CA PRO A 153 -9.52 0.45 0.60
C PRO A 153 -9.68 1.97 0.47
N ILE A 154 -8.73 2.65 -0.20
CA ILE A 154 -8.83 4.08 -0.48
C ILE A 154 -10.11 4.42 -1.27
N SER A 155 -10.57 3.52 -2.15
CA SER A 155 -11.83 3.67 -2.89
C SER A 155 -13.07 3.71 -1.99
N ASP A 156 -12.99 3.12 -0.79
CA ASP A 156 -14.06 3.11 0.20
C ASP A 156 -13.86 4.20 1.29
N GLY A 157 -12.95 5.15 1.05
CA GLY A 157 -12.67 6.28 1.94
C GLY A 157 -11.95 5.89 3.23
N TYR A 158 -11.15 4.82 3.21
CA TYR A 158 -10.23 4.50 4.31
C TYR A 158 -8.91 5.23 4.17
N SER A 159 -8.29 5.59 5.29
CA SER A 159 -6.88 5.98 5.36
C SER A 159 -6.02 4.73 5.42
N CYS A 160 -5.28 4.40 4.36
CA CYS A 160 -4.40 3.23 4.33
C CYS A 160 -3.05 3.54 4.98
N LEU A 161 -2.73 2.93 6.13
CA LEU A 161 -1.55 3.25 6.94
C LEU A 161 -0.33 2.39 6.63
N MET A 162 -0.56 1.15 6.21
CA MET A 162 0.47 0.27 5.63
C MET A 162 -0.21 -0.88 4.89
N CYS A 163 0.55 -1.54 4.03
CA CYS A 163 0.11 -2.75 3.35
C CYS A 163 1.24 -3.75 3.14
N ILE A 164 0.85 -5.02 3.01
CA ILE A 164 1.71 -6.10 2.51
C ILE A 164 1.11 -6.66 1.21
N ASP A 165 1.97 -6.86 0.21
CA ASP A 165 1.61 -7.50 -1.06
C ASP A 165 1.64 -9.02 -0.92
N ILE A 166 0.52 -9.69 -1.20
CA ILE A 166 0.37 -11.15 -1.15
C ILE A 166 0.30 -11.77 -2.56
N TRP A 167 0.53 -10.98 -3.61
CA TRP A 167 0.79 -11.49 -4.94
C TRP A 167 2.09 -12.31 -4.96
N GLU A 168 2.11 -13.42 -5.72
CA GLU A 168 3.27 -14.31 -5.77
C GLU A 168 4.53 -13.59 -6.24
N HIS A 169 4.43 -12.60 -7.14
CA HIS A 169 5.59 -11.82 -7.59
C HIS A 169 6.33 -11.12 -6.44
N ALA A 170 5.67 -10.83 -5.32
CA ALA A 170 6.27 -10.13 -4.19
C ALA A 170 7.22 -11.01 -3.38
N TYR A 171 7.12 -12.34 -3.49
CA TYR A 171 7.88 -13.25 -2.63
C TYR A 171 8.44 -14.50 -3.32
N TYR A 172 7.96 -14.88 -4.50
CA TYR A 172 8.26 -16.20 -5.08
C TYR A 172 9.73 -16.38 -5.47
N LEU A 173 10.44 -15.30 -5.79
CA LEU A 173 11.87 -15.38 -6.12
C LEU A 173 12.70 -15.86 -4.91
N VAL A 174 12.36 -15.41 -3.71
CA VAL A 174 13.07 -15.74 -2.45
C VAL A 174 12.44 -16.93 -1.71
N TYR A 175 11.11 -16.95 -1.58
CA TYR A 175 10.39 -17.88 -0.70
C TYR A 175 9.64 -18.99 -1.44
N LYS A 176 9.56 -18.92 -2.78
CA LYS A 176 8.75 -19.85 -3.59
C LYS A 176 7.31 -19.92 -3.06
N HIS A 177 6.85 -21.09 -2.68
CA HIS A 177 5.51 -21.32 -2.15
C HIS A 177 5.34 -20.92 -0.67
N ASP A 178 6.43 -20.65 0.06
CA ASP A 178 6.40 -20.39 1.50
C ASP A 178 6.01 -18.93 1.81
N ARG A 179 4.75 -18.61 1.50
CA ARG A 179 4.13 -17.31 1.79
C ARG A 179 4.17 -16.98 3.29
N LYS A 180 4.06 -17.99 4.16
CA LYS A 180 4.09 -17.79 5.61
C LYS A 180 5.42 -17.21 6.04
N LYS A 181 6.53 -17.76 5.54
CA LYS A 181 7.86 -17.25 5.84
C LYS A 181 8.05 -15.82 5.33
N PHE A 182 7.58 -15.51 4.13
CA PHE A 182 7.59 -14.12 3.63
C PHE A 182 6.85 -13.16 4.57
N ILE A 183 5.62 -13.48 4.98
CA ILE A 183 4.83 -12.64 5.90
C ILE A 183 5.56 -12.47 7.24
N ASP A 184 6.12 -13.55 7.79
CA ASP A 184 6.85 -13.52 9.05
C ASP A 184 8.11 -12.65 8.98
N GLU A 185 8.87 -12.69 7.87
CA GLU A 185 10.02 -11.82 7.66
C GLU A 185 9.61 -10.38 7.39
N TRP A 186 8.60 -10.13 6.55
CA TRP A 186 8.10 -8.79 6.25
C TRP A 186 7.67 -8.03 7.52
N CYS A 187 7.01 -8.73 8.45
CA CYS A 187 6.59 -8.16 9.73
C CYS A 187 7.76 -7.61 10.58
N LYS A 188 8.99 -8.08 10.38
CA LYS A 188 10.18 -7.59 11.09
C LYS A 188 10.71 -6.27 10.54
N TYR A 189 10.41 -5.98 9.28
CA TYR A 189 10.87 -4.78 8.55
C TYR A 189 9.84 -3.67 8.48
N ILE A 190 8.69 -3.80 9.17
CA ILE A 190 7.65 -2.76 9.17
C ILE A 190 8.25 -1.41 9.58
N ASN A 191 7.95 -0.39 8.79
CA ASN A 191 8.36 0.98 9.05
C ASN A 191 7.33 1.70 9.93
N TRP A 192 7.33 1.38 11.23
CA TRP A 192 6.43 1.97 12.23
C TRP A 192 6.51 3.49 12.32
N LYS A 193 7.64 4.09 11.95
CA LYS A 193 7.76 5.55 11.85
C LYS A 193 6.81 6.10 10.79
N ASN A 194 6.79 5.50 9.60
CA ASN A 194 5.86 5.90 8.53
C ASN A 194 4.41 5.57 8.89
N VAL A 195 4.13 4.39 9.44
CA VAL A 195 2.77 4.02 9.88
C VAL A 195 2.24 5.02 10.89
N SER A 196 3.05 5.40 11.88
CA SER A 196 2.66 6.38 12.89
C SER A 196 2.49 7.77 12.29
N TYR A 197 3.33 8.15 11.34
CA TYR A 197 3.20 9.42 10.64
C TYR A 197 1.88 9.48 9.86
N PHE A 198 1.55 8.45 9.07
CA PHE A 198 0.30 8.40 8.32
C PHE A 198 -0.93 8.39 9.24
N TYR A 199 -0.86 7.69 10.37
CA TYR A 199 -1.92 7.72 11.37
C TYR A 199 -2.17 9.13 11.91
N LYS A 200 -1.11 9.84 12.35
CA LYS A 200 -1.23 11.18 12.93
C LYS A 200 -1.69 12.22 11.92
N THR A 201 -1.15 12.14 10.71
CA THR A 201 -1.34 13.14 9.66
C THR A 201 -2.68 12.98 8.96
N TYR A 202 -3.05 11.72 8.66
CA TYR A 202 -4.20 11.39 7.82
C TYR A 202 -5.27 10.59 8.59
N GLY A 203 -4.89 9.45 9.16
CA GLY A 203 -5.81 8.49 9.76
C GLY A 203 -6.70 9.07 10.87
N LYS A 204 -6.11 9.82 11.80
CA LYS A 204 -6.81 10.50 12.91
C LYS A 204 -7.79 11.56 12.42
N LYS A 205 -7.48 12.19 11.29
CA LYS A 205 -8.29 13.25 10.66
C LYS A 205 -9.33 12.70 9.69
N ASN A 206 -9.35 11.38 9.48
CA ASN A 206 -10.19 10.72 8.48
C ASN A 206 -9.91 11.23 7.05
N GLU A 207 -8.63 11.49 6.76
CA GLU A 207 -8.13 11.92 5.45
C GLU A 207 -7.43 10.75 4.74
N ALA A 208 -7.46 10.74 3.42
CA ALA A 208 -6.72 9.79 2.60
C ALA A 208 -5.21 10.01 2.74
N VAL A 209 -4.42 8.93 2.78
CA VAL A 209 -2.98 9.04 2.52
C VAL A 209 -2.82 9.29 1.03
N GLU A 210 -2.43 10.51 0.66
CA GLU A 210 -2.36 10.95 -0.74
C GLU A 210 -1.04 10.53 -1.40
N ILE A 211 -1.13 10.03 -2.64
CA ILE A 211 0.02 9.75 -3.50
C ILE A 211 0.13 10.88 -4.53
N GLU A 212 1.29 11.52 -4.58
CA GLU A 212 1.59 12.59 -5.54
C GLU A 212 1.82 12.03 -6.94
N ASP A 213 1.84 12.92 -7.95
CA ASP A 213 2.11 12.56 -9.33
C ASP A 213 3.47 11.85 -9.53
N ASP A 214 4.45 12.10 -8.67
CA ASP A 214 5.75 11.42 -8.70
C ASP A 214 5.75 10.04 -8.00
N GLY A 215 4.61 9.63 -7.45
CA GLY A 215 4.41 8.36 -6.76
C GLY A 215 4.83 8.39 -5.29
N SER A 216 5.38 9.50 -4.79
CA SER A 216 5.69 9.68 -3.36
C SER A 216 4.41 9.90 -2.55
N ILE A 217 4.48 9.67 -1.24
CA ILE A 217 3.39 10.02 -0.34
C ILE A 217 3.48 11.50 0.00
N ARG A 218 2.38 12.24 -0.16
CA ARG A 218 2.29 13.66 0.22
C ARG A 218 2.72 13.83 1.67
N ILE A 219 3.55 14.84 1.91
CA ILE A 219 3.88 15.33 3.23
C ILE A 219 3.15 16.67 3.34
N PRO A 220 2.02 16.78 4.06
CA PRO A 220 1.35 18.06 4.19
C PRO A 220 2.29 19.00 4.93
N GLU A 221 2.41 20.22 4.38
CA GLU A 221 3.20 21.29 4.98
C GLU A 221 2.70 21.52 6.42
N ILE A 222 3.64 21.58 7.37
CA ILE A 222 3.39 21.79 8.80
C ILE A 222 3.00 23.24 9.05
#